data_AF-A0A9E1E7D6-F1
#
_entry.id   AF-A0A9E1E7D6-F1
#
_cell.length_a   1.000
_cell.length_b   1.000
_cell.length_c   1.000
_cell.angle_alpha   90.00
_cell.angle_beta   90.00
_cell.angle_gamma   90.00
#
_symmetry.space_group_name_H-M   'P 1'
#
loop_
_entity.id
_entity.type
_entity.pdbx_description
1 polymer ?
#
loop_
_entity_poly.entity_id
_entity_poly.type
_entity_poly.pdbx_seq_one_letter_code
_entity_poly.pdbx_strand_id
1 'polypeptide(L)'
;MNLLLNFAELAVIQILMYYFLSSLPREVYRAKWCYPAVFLLYGMLLYYVIYQSGNTGAGALMTVAGCVTAGYFLFTTDRVQIFYICAYAVTLILCQGIVIYGLGSIYAHRNLFITYREANVMILFKIAAEILVTKSFVWVANRRKTSSLTKIQYLIFLIVPVFSVVYLYSICLFSGVYVQLYGMELVVINIGMLLVMNGFMTYLLAKILKTNSLQGELDLANQKADMQYRYYEEMEQKYQESRKVIHDMRNHLLAIEQLQRSGEEERARKYIEDVHQMLNAFGHKYYTDNRLLNIILNDKEKTAKREQVAFGAKIGAIELDGMKDSDLTTIFANLLDNAIEAAKESKEKEVLLRADSVHEFNVIRIENTVSLQQGKKEGHMGVGLENVKRVLNKYDGSLQKEIAAGKYICIVTMPKLTGETEGNG
;
A
#
# COMPACT_ATOMS: atom_id res chain seq x y z
N MET A 1 -21.16 51.04 -25.31
CA MET A 1 -20.97 49.93 -24.34
C MET A 1 -19.50 49.93 -24.00
N ASN A 2 -19.13 49.82 -22.73
CA ASN A 2 -17.72 49.99 -22.34
C ASN A 2 -16.92 48.73 -22.74
N LEU A 3 -16.17 48.82 -23.84
CA LEU A 3 -15.34 47.73 -24.37
C LEU A 3 -14.39 47.15 -23.31
N LEU A 4 -13.86 48.03 -22.45
CA LEU A 4 -12.94 47.65 -21.38
C LEU A 4 -13.63 46.80 -20.31
N LEU A 5 -14.89 47.10 -19.99
CA LEU A 5 -15.64 46.35 -18.98
C LEU A 5 -16.04 44.95 -19.48
N ASN A 6 -16.39 44.81 -20.75
CA ASN A 6 -16.62 43.52 -21.39
C ASN A 6 -15.37 42.64 -21.44
N PHE A 7 -14.22 43.26 -21.75
CA PHE A 7 -12.94 42.57 -21.71
C PHE A 7 -12.59 42.14 -20.28
N ALA A 8 -12.84 43.00 -19.30
CA ALA A 8 -12.65 42.69 -17.88
C ALA A 8 -13.54 41.52 -17.42
N GLU A 9 -14.82 41.50 -17.79
CA GLU A 9 -15.72 40.38 -17.50
C GLU A 9 -15.20 39.07 -18.09
N LEU A 10 -14.79 39.07 -19.36
CA LEU A 10 -14.28 37.88 -20.02
C LEU A 10 -12.99 37.39 -19.36
N ALA A 11 -12.09 38.30 -18.97
CA ALA A 11 -10.89 37.96 -18.20
C ALA A 11 -11.22 37.38 -16.81
N VAL A 12 -12.20 37.95 -16.11
CA VAL A 12 -12.65 37.45 -14.81
C VAL A 12 -13.17 36.01 -14.93
N ILE A 13 -14.01 35.70 -15.93
CA ILE A 13 -14.51 34.34 -16.15
C ILE A 13 -13.35 33.36 -16.33
N GLN A 14 -12.34 33.72 -17.14
CA GLN A 14 -11.15 32.87 -17.35
C GLN A 14 -10.36 32.65 -16.06
N ILE A 15 -10.15 33.70 -15.27
CA ILE A 15 -9.44 33.63 -13.98
C ILE A 15 -10.21 32.75 -12.99
N LEU A 16 -11.53 32.90 -12.91
CA LEU A 16 -12.38 32.11 -12.02
C LEU A 16 -12.41 30.63 -12.43
N MET A 17 -12.50 30.35 -13.72
CA MET A 17 -12.38 28.98 -14.24
C MET A 17 -11.03 28.36 -13.89
N TYR A 18 -9.93 29.07 -14.14
CA TYR A 18 -8.60 28.60 -13.76
C TYR A 18 -8.49 28.37 -12.25
N TYR A 19 -8.98 29.30 -11.44
CA TYR A 19 -8.98 29.19 -9.98
C TYR A 19 -9.75 27.94 -9.51
N PHE A 20 -10.97 27.72 -10.01
CA PHE A 20 -11.74 26.52 -9.69
C PHE A 20 -11.03 25.23 -10.12
N LEU A 21 -10.54 25.15 -11.36
CA LEU A 21 -9.81 23.96 -11.83
C LEU A 21 -8.55 23.71 -11.00
N SER A 22 -7.85 24.77 -10.59
CA SER A 22 -6.65 24.67 -9.76
C SER A 22 -6.91 24.17 -8.34
N SER A 23 -8.14 24.28 -7.84
CA SER A 23 -8.57 23.78 -6.53
C SER A 23 -8.89 22.28 -6.52
N LEU A 24 -9.08 21.68 -7.70
CA LEU A 24 -9.34 20.25 -7.82
C LEU A 24 -8.03 19.44 -7.70
N PRO A 25 -8.08 18.20 -7.17
CA PRO A 25 -6.93 17.31 -7.15
C PRO A 25 -6.39 17.08 -8.56
N ARG A 26 -5.11 17.39 -8.78
CA ARG A 26 -4.49 17.28 -10.10
C ARG A 26 -4.01 15.86 -10.35
N GLU A 27 -4.39 15.30 -11.49
CA GLU A 27 -3.87 14.04 -12.04
C GLU A 27 -2.93 14.30 -13.21
N VAL A 28 -3.10 15.43 -13.90
CA VAL A 28 -2.34 15.80 -15.10
C VAL A 28 -1.45 16.99 -14.80
N TYR A 29 -0.16 16.86 -15.13
CA TYR A 29 0.83 17.92 -14.99
C TYR A 29 1.39 18.29 -16.36
N ARG A 30 1.28 19.58 -16.71
CA ARG A 30 1.83 20.14 -17.96
C ARG A 30 2.85 21.23 -17.64
N ALA A 31 3.61 21.64 -18.65
CA ALA A 31 4.53 22.76 -18.52
C ALA A 31 3.79 24.05 -18.09
N LYS A 32 4.42 24.88 -17.26
CA LYS A 32 3.78 26.07 -16.66
C LYS A 32 3.24 27.05 -17.70
N TRP A 33 3.86 27.13 -18.89
CA TRP A 33 3.40 27.98 -19.99
C TRP A 33 2.11 27.48 -20.66
N CYS A 34 1.77 26.18 -20.56
CA CYS A 34 0.59 25.63 -21.23
C CYS A 34 -0.71 26.17 -20.63
N TYR A 35 -0.74 26.40 -19.32
CA TYR A 35 -1.93 26.90 -18.62
C TYR A 35 -2.35 28.28 -19.14
N PRO A 36 -1.53 29.35 -19.04
CA PRO A 36 -1.92 30.65 -19.57
C PRO A 36 -2.16 30.61 -21.08
N ALA A 37 -1.41 29.83 -21.86
CA ALA A 37 -1.61 29.74 -23.30
C ALA A 37 -3.00 29.20 -23.68
N VAL A 38 -3.45 28.11 -23.05
CA VAL A 38 -4.78 27.52 -23.32
C VAL A 38 -5.90 28.49 -22.92
N PHE A 39 -5.80 29.12 -21.75
CA PHE A 39 -6.81 30.08 -21.28
C PHE A 39 -6.85 31.36 -22.12
N LEU A 40 -5.70 31.82 -22.64
CA LEU A 40 -5.64 32.95 -23.57
C LEU A 40 -6.29 32.62 -24.92
N LEU A 41 -5.93 31.49 -25.53
CA LEU A 41 -6.52 31.04 -26.79
C LEU A 41 -8.03 30.86 -26.66
N TYR A 42 -8.47 30.23 -25.58
CA TYR A 42 -9.88 30.04 -25.29
C TYR A 42 -10.62 31.36 -25.06
N GLY A 43 -10.02 32.31 -24.33
CA GLY A 43 -10.57 33.66 -24.16
C GLY A 43 -10.72 34.42 -25.48
N MET A 44 -9.73 34.35 -26.38
CA MET A 44 -9.82 34.96 -27.71
C MET A 44 -10.97 34.36 -28.54
N LEU A 45 -11.13 33.03 -28.49
CA LEU A 45 -12.18 32.32 -29.21
C LEU A 45 -13.58 32.69 -28.67
N LEU A 46 -13.72 32.76 -27.34
CA LEU A 46 -14.96 33.24 -26.70
C LEU A 46 -15.29 34.69 -27.06
N TYR A 47 -14.30 35.57 -27.08
CA TYR A 47 -14.49 36.97 -27.49
C TYR A 47 -15.00 37.06 -28.93
N TYR A 48 -14.40 36.30 -29.86
CA TYR A 48 -14.85 36.24 -31.24
C TYR A 48 -16.31 35.75 -31.36
N VAL A 49 -16.66 34.66 -30.69
CA VAL A 49 -18.03 34.11 -30.76
C VAL A 49 -19.05 35.08 -30.17
N ILE A 50 -18.79 35.66 -29.00
CA ILE A 50 -19.78 36.53 -28.34
C ILE A 50 -19.90 37.88 -29.06
N TYR A 51 -18.79 38.55 -29.35
CA TYR A 51 -18.82 39.93 -29.82
C TYR A 51 -18.75 40.09 -31.34
N GLN A 52 -18.01 39.22 -32.04
CA GLN A 52 -17.88 39.32 -33.50
C GLN A 52 -19.03 38.61 -34.22
N SER A 53 -19.40 37.40 -33.76
CA SER A 53 -20.50 36.65 -34.38
C SER A 53 -21.89 37.03 -33.83
N GLY A 54 -21.94 37.73 -32.69
CA GLY A 54 -23.19 38.14 -32.03
C GLY A 54 -24.01 36.98 -31.46
N ASN A 55 -23.45 35.76 -31.40
CA ASN A 55 -24.16 34.57 -30.99
C ASN A 55 -23.90 34.24 -29.51
N THR A 56 -24.64 34.90 -28.62
CA THR A 56 -24.56 34.69 -27.17
C THR A 56 -24.83 33.24 -26.76
N GLY A 57 -25.74 32.55 -27.46
CA GLY A 57 -26.04 31.13 -27.21
C GLY A 57 -24.85 30.22 -27.53
N ALA A 58 -24.17 30.45 -28.66
CA ALA A 58 -22.95 29.73 -29.00
C ALA A 58 -21.82 30.04 -28.00
N GLY A 59 -21.76 31.27 -27.48
CA GLY A 59 -20.85 31.66 -26.39
C GLY A 59 -21.06 30.81 -25.14
N ALA A 60 -22.31 30.56 -24.74
CA ALA A 60 -22.65 29.70 -23.60
C ALA A 60 -22.18 28.24 -23.82
N LEU A 61 -22.46 27.66 -25.00
CA LEU A 61 -21.98 26.32 -25.36
C LEU A 61 -20.45 26.22 -25.29
N MET A 62 -19.77 27.20 -25.88
CA MET A 62 -18.31 27.30 -25.86
C MET A 62 -17.77 27.46 -24.44
N THR A 63 -18.51 28.16 -23.57
CA THR A 63 -18.14 28.37 -22.16
C THR A 63 -18.06 27.04 -21.39
N VAL A 64 -19.04 26.15 -21.62
CA VAL A 64 -19.04 24.81 -21.01
C VAL A 64 -17.98 23.92 -21.66
N ALA A 65 -17.97 23.85 -23.00
CA ALA A 65 -17.06 22.98 -23.73
C ALA A 65 -15.59 23.33 -23.45
N GLY A 66 -15.25 24.62 -23.42
CA GLY A 66 -13.90 25.09 -23.13
C GLY A 66 -13.47 24.83 -21.69
N CYS A 67 -14.37 25.01 -20.71
CA CYS A 67 -14.07 24.70 -19.32
C CYS A 67 -13.81 23.20 -19.12
N VAL A 68 -14.65 22.34 -19.71
CA VAL A 68 -14.50 20.87 -19.62
C VAL A 68 -13.25 20.39 -20.35
N THR A 69 -12.97 20.90 -21.56
CA THR A 69 -11.76 20.51 -22.32
C THR A 69 -10.49 21.01 -21.65
N ALA A 70 -10.44 22.25 -21.16
CA ALA A 70 -9.30 22.76 -20.40
C ALA A 70 -9.08 21.95 -19.13
N GLY A 71 -10.14 21.61 -18.39
CA GLY A 71 -10.10 20.73 -17.23
C GLY A 71 -9.50 19.36 -17.54
N TYR A 72 -10.00 18.72 -18.61
CA TYR A 72 -9.56 17.40 -19.05
C TYR A 72 -8.08 17.37 -19.48
N PHE A 73 -7.64 18.36 -20.27
CA PHE A 73 -6.28 18.39 -20.82
C PHE A 73 -5.20 18.84 -19.83
N LEU A 74 -5.55 19.73 -18.89
CA LEU A 74 -4.58 20.41 -18.02
C LEU A 74 -4.60 19.97 -16.55
N PHE A 75 -5.69 19.39 -16.05
CA PHE A 75 -5.86 19.15 -14.61
C PHE A 75 -6.21 17.69 -14.26
N THR A 76 -7.22 17.09 -14.88
CA THR A 76 -7.80 15.83 -14.36
C THR A 76 -8.44 14.95 -15.43
N THR A 77 -8.36 13.63 -15.23
CA THR A 77 -9.06 12.62 -16.05
C THR A 77 -10.15 11.90 -15.26
N ASP A 78 -10.28 12.17 -13.96
CA ASP A 78 -11.30 11.58 -13.11
C ASP A 78 -12.71 12.03 -13.52
N ARG A 79 -13.61 11.04 -13.61
CA ARG A 79 -14.99 11.25 -14.08
C ARG A 79 -15.81 12.12 -13.13
N VAL A 80 -15.59 11.96 -11.83
CA VAL A 80 -16.32 12.75 -10.82
C VAL A 80 -15.88 14.21 -10.93
N GLN A 81 -14.57 14.46 -11.03
CA GLN A 81 -14.05 15.81 -11.21
C GLN A 81 -14.55 16.46 -12.50
N ILE A 82 -14.56 15.74 -13.63
CA ILE A 82 -15.11 16.23 -14.91
C ILE A 82 -16.59 16.61 -14.76
N PHE A 83 -17.40 15.81 -14.06
CA PHE A 83 -18.79 16.19 -13.78
C PHE A 83 -18.87 17.51 -13.01
N TYR A 84 -18.08 17.70 -11.96
CA TYR A 84 -18.09 18.95 -11.19
C TYR A 84 -17.65 20.16 -12.01
N ILE A 85 -16.72 19.97 -12.96
CA ILE A 85 -16.31 21.01 -13.91
C ILE A 85 -17.48 21.38 -14.83
N CYS A 86 -18.20 20.38 -15.34
CA CYS A 86 -19.39 20.60 -16.15
C CYS A 86 -20.48 21.31 -15.34
N ALA A 87 -20.82 20.82 -14.15
CA ALA A 87 -21.83 21.42 -13.27
C ALA A 87 -21.49 22.86 -12.87
N TYR A 88 -20.20 23.15 -12.60
CA TYR A 88 -19.71 24.50 -12.35
C TYR A 88 -19.91 25.41 -13.56
N ALA A 89 -19.46 25.00 -14.75
CA ALA A 89 -19.59 25.81 -15.96
C ALA A 89 -21.06 26.07 -16.34
N VAL A 90 -21.94 25.06 -16.19
CA VAL A 90 -23.38 25.23 -16.40
C VAL A 90 -23.96 26.21 -15.39
N THR A 91 -23.63 26.08 -14.10
CA THR A 91 -24.16 26.97 -13.05
C THR A 91 -23.70 28.42 -13.26
N LEU A 92 -22.45 28.65 -13.69
CA LEU A 92 -21.95 29.97 -14.05
C LEU A 92 -22.82 30.63 -15.13
N ILE A 93 -23.10 29.92 -16.23
CA ILE A 93 -23.90 30.45 -17.34
C ILE A 93 -25.36 30.67 -16.92
N LEU A 94 -25.94 29.74 -16.15
CA LEU A 94 -27.30 29.92 -15.63
C LEU A 94 -27.38 31.16 -14.74
N CYS A 95 -26.40 31.39 -13.88
CA CYS A 95 -26.33 32.61 -13.06
C CYS A 95 -26.20 33.88 -13.91
N GLN A 96 -25.37 33.88 -14.95
CA GLN A 96 -25.31 35.01 -15.90
C GLN A 96 -26.66 35.26 -16.57
N GLY A 97 -27.36 34.20 -16.98
CA GLY A 97 -28.70 34.28 -17.55
C GLY A 97 -29.71 34.91 -16.58
N ILE A 98 -29.71 34.50 -15.30
CA ILE A 98 -30.57 35.10 -14.26
C ILE A 98 -30.30 36.59 -14.13
N VAL A 99 -29.03 37.02 -14.11
CA VAL A 99 -28.69 38.45 -13.99
C VAL A 99 -29.18 39.23 -15.22
N ILE A 100 -28.93 38.71 -16.43
CA ILE A 100 -29.32 39.38 -17.69
C ILE A 100 -30.84 39.50 -17.80
N TYR A 101 -31.56 38.37 -17.71
CA TYR A 101 -33.01 38.35 -17.89
C TYR A 101 -33.76 38.93 -16.68
N GLY A 102 -33.24 38.74 -15.46
CA GLY A 102 -33.83 39.25 -14.22
C GLY A 102 -33.74 40.76 -14.11
N LEU A 103 -32.53 41.33 -14.28
CA LEU A 103 -32.40 42.79 -14.32
C LEU A 103 -33.13 43.36 -15.54
N GLY A 104 -33.04 42.71 -16.70
CA GLY A 104 -33.79 43.10 -17.90
C GLY A 104 -35.31 43.18 -17.65
N SER A 105 -35.89 42.22 -16.92
CA SER A 105 -37.30 42.23 -16.53
C SER A 105 -37.64 43.40 -15.60
N ILE A 106 -36.78 43.72 -14.64
CA ILE A 106 -36.99 44.85 -13.72
C ILE A 106 -36.99 46.19 -14.49
N TYR A 107 -36.03 46.38 -15.40
CA TYR A 107 -35.97 47.58 -16.24
C TYR A 107 -37.21 47.69 -17.15
N ALA A 108 -37.62 46.58 -17.77
CA ALA A 108 -38.82 46.54 -18.61
C ALA A 108 -40.08 46.90 -17.82
N HIS A 109 -40.28 46.33 -16.63
CA HIS A 109 -41.45 46.62 -15.77
C HIS A 109 -41.49 48.08 -15.29
N ARG A 110 -40.33 48.72 -15.15
CA ARG A 110 -40.19 50.14 -14.78
C ARG A 110 -40.26 51.09 -15.98
N ASN A 111 -40.48 50.58 -17.20
CA ASN A 111 -40.42 51.35 -18.46
C ASN A 111 -39.10 52.13 -18.63
N LEU A 112 -37.99 51.57 -18.13
CA LEU A 112 -36.67 52.16 -18.23
C LEU A 112 -35.92 51.55 -19.41
N PHE A 113 -35.33 52.40 -20.24
CA PHE A 113 -34.42 51.95 -21.30
C PHE A 113 -33.07 51.54 -20.71
N ILE A 114 -32.53 50.42 -21.20
CA ILE A 114 -31.18 49.98 -20.85
C ILE A 114 -30.20 50.85 -21.65
N THR A 115 -29.63 51.87 -21.01
CA THR A 115 -28.53 52.65 -21.58
C THR A 115 -27.18 51.99 -21.23
N TYR A 116 -26.08 52.62 -21.63
CA TYR A 116 -24.75 52.11 -21.31
C TYR A 116 -24.45 52.04 -19.82
N ARG A 117 -25.08 52.88 -18.99
CA ARG A 117 -24.88 52.87 -17.53
C ARG A 117 -25.49 51.61 -16.91
N GLU A 118 -26.72 51.28 -17.26
CA GLU A 118 -27.45 50.11 -16.77
C GLU A 118 -26.78 48.83 -17.24
N ALA A 119 -26.33 48.78 -18.50
CA ALA A 119 -25.55 47.65 -19.02
C ALA A 119 -24.24 47.43 -18.24
N ASN A 120 -23.53 48.50 -17.86
CA ASN A 120 -22.33 48.38 -17.03
C ASN A 120 -22.65 47.86 -15.62
N VAL A 121 -23.78 48.27 -15.04
CA VAL A 121 -24.26 47.75 -13.74
C VAL A 121 -24.58 46.26 -13.83
N MET A 122 -25.23 45.81 -14.91
CA MET A 122 -25.49 44.39 -15.14
C MET A 122 -24.19 43.57 -15.19
N ILE A 123 -23.14 44.05 -15.86
CA ILE A 123 -21.84 43.38 -15.90
C ILE A 123 -21.21 43.26 -14.50
N LEU A 124 -21.31 44.30 -13.67
CA LEU A 124 -20.82 44.24 -12.28
C LEU A 124 -21.58 43.18 -11.46
N PHE A 125 -22.90 43.09 -11.61
CA PHE A 125 -23.70 42.03 -10.97
C PHE A 125 -23.35 40.63 -11.46
N LYS A 126 -23.06 40.47 -12.77
CA LYS A 126 -22.59 39.19 -13.33
C LYS A 126 -21.27 38.76 -12.69
N ILE A 127 -20.27 39.66 -12.68
CA ILE A 127 -18.97 39.41 -12.03
C ILE A 127 -19.15 39.01 -10.56
N ALA A 128 -19.99 39.72 -9.81
CA ALA A 128 -20.25 39.41 -8.41
C ALA A 128 -20.89 38.01 -8.22
N ALA A 129 -21.87 37.66 -9.07
CA ALA A 129 -22.51 36.35 -9.05
C ALA A 129 -21.52 35.23 -9.39
N GLU A 130 -20.65 35.42 -10.38
CA GLU A 130 -19.64 34.43 -10.78
C GLU A 130 -18.61 34.16 -9.68
N ILE A 131 -18.17 35.21 -8.97
CA ILE A 131 -17.28 35.07 -7.82
C ILE A 131 -17.95 34.24 -6.72
N LEU A 132 -19.23 34.50 -6.43
CA LEU A 132 -19.99 33.76 -5.43
C LEU A 132 -20.15 32.29 -5.81
N VAL A 133 -20.55 32.01 -7.05
CA VAL A 133 -20.67 30.63 -7.58
C VAL A 133 -19.33 29.91 -7.48
N THR A 134 -18.24 30.55 -7.88
CA THR A 134 -16.90 29.97 -7.82
C THR A 134 -16.49 29.63 -6.39
N LYS A 135 -16.70 30.53 -5.43
CA LYS A 135 -16.42 30.25 -4.01
C LYS A 135 -17.25 29.09 -3.47
N SER A 136 -18.54 29.04 -3.80
CA SER A 136 -19.43 27.95 -3.40
C SER A 136 -18.96 26.61 -3.96
N PHE A 137 -18.59 26.55 -5.24
CA PHE A 137 -18.09 25.34 -5.88
C PHE A 137 -16.74 24.88 -5.34
N VAL A 138 -15.81 25.80 -5.04
CA VAL A 138 -14.54 25.47 -4.36
C VAL A 138 -14.79 24.92 -2.96
N TRP A 139 -15.72 25.51 -2.20
CA TRP A 139 -16.09 25.00 -0.87
C TRP A 139 -16.68 23.60 -0.93
N VAL A 140 -17.58 23.33 -1.89
CA VAL A 140 -18.12 21.98 -2.14
C VAL A 140 -17.01 21.04 -2.60
N ALA A 141 -16.05 21.52 -3.41
CA ALA A 141 -14.92 20.74 -3.90
C ALA A 141 -14.03 20.20 -2.80
N ASN A 142 -13.69 21.06 -1.86
CA ASN A 142 -12.76 20.73 -0.78
C ASN A 142 -13.36 19.79 0.27
N ARG A 143 -14.68 19.61 0.31
CA ARG A 143 -15.38 18.72 1.25
C ARG A 143 -15.68 17.33 0.69
N ARG A 144 -15.21 17.02 -0.51
CA ARG A 144 -15.47 15.73 -1.16
C ARG A 144 -14.63 14.63 -0.52
N LYS A 145 -15.24 13.46 -0.31
CA LYS A 145 -14.48 12.21 -0.14
C LYS A 145 -14.17 11.63 -1.52
N THR A 146 -12.98 11.06 -1.67
CA THR A 146 -12.59 10.34 -2.89
C THR A 146 -13.40 9.07 -3.01
N SER A 147 -14.20 8.97 -4.07
CA SER A 147 -14.98 7.76 -4.39
C SER A 147 -15.22 7.72 -5.89
N SER A 148 -15.22 6.53 -6.46
CA SER A 148 -15.43 6.32 -7.88
C SER A 148 -16.91 6.11 -8.20
N LEU A 149 -17.32 6.56 -9.38
CA LEU A 149 -18.62 6.22 -9.96
C LEU A 149 -18.48 5.14 -11.03
N THR A 150 -19.53 4.35 -11.19
CA THR A 150 -19.66 3.48 -12.37
C THR A 150 -19.86 4.32 -13.64
N LYS A 151 -19.49 3.77 -14.80
CA LYS A 151 -19.66 4.47 -16.10
C LYS A 151 -21.12 4.88 -16.35
N ILE A 152 -22.06 4.01 -16.00
CA ILE A 152 -23.50 4.24 -16.19
C ILE A 152 -23.99 5.37 -15.28
N GLN A 153 -23.64 5.36 -13.98
CA GLN A 153 -23.99 6.45 -13.06
C GLN A 153 -23.47 7.79 -13.58
N TYR A 154 -22.21 7.85 -14.01
CA TYR A 154 -21.62 9.05 -14.59
C TYR A 154 -22.41 9.57 -15.80
N LEU A 155 -22.78 8.69 -16.75
CA LEU A 155 -23.57 9.08 -17.93
C LEU A 155 -24.93 9.63 -17.54
N ILE A 156 -25.63 9.00 -16.58
CA ILE A 156 -26.93 9.47 -16.10
C ILE A 156 -26.83 10.88 -15.50
N PHE A 157 -25.81 11.14 -14.70
CA PHE A 157 -25.61 12.46 -14.10
C PHE A 157 -25.31 13.56 -15.14
N LEU A 158 -24.61 13.21 -16.23
CA LEU A 158 -24.26 14.17 -17.28
C LEU A 158 -25.47 14.64 -18.12
N ILE A 159 -26.56 13.85 -18.17
CA ILE A 159 -27.76 14.20 -18.95
C ILE A 159 -28.32 15.56 -18.53
N VAL A 160 -28.36 15.87 -17.23
CA VAL A 160 -28.99 17.09 -16.72
C VAL A 160 -28.21 18.36 -17.08
N PRO A 161 -26.89 18.45 -16.85
CA PRO A 161 -26.09 19.57 -17.33
C PRO A 161 -26.19 19.74 -18.86
N VAL A 162 -26.13 18.66 -19.63
CA VAL A 162 -26.22 18.71 -21.10
C VAL A 162 -27.58 19.25 -21.54
N PHE A 163 -28.67 18.72 -20.97
CA PHE A 163 -30.02 19.21 -21.22
C PHE A 163 -30.16 20.70 -20.90
N SER A 164 -29.59 21.14 -19.77
CA SER A 164 -29.65 22.55 -19.35
C SER A 164 -28.96 23.49 -20.33
N VAL A 165 -27.80 23.08 -20.87
CA VAL A 165 -27.07 23.88 -21.86
C VAL A 165 -27.82 23.93 -23.19
N VAL A 166 -28.36 22.79 -23.65
CA VAL A 166 -29.15 22.72 -24.89
C VAL A 166 -30.43 23.56 -24.77
N TYR A 167 -31.09 23.49 -23.62
CA TYR A 167 -32.29 24.30 -23.34
C TYR A 167 -31.98 25.79 -23.23
N LEU A 168 -30.86 26.17 -22.62
CA LEU A 168 -30.43 27.56 -22.59
C LEU A 168 -30.07 28.08 -23.98
N TYR A 169 -29.42 27.24 -24.81
CA TYR A 169 -29.13 27.57 -26.20
C TYR A 169 -30.42 27.79 -27.01
N SER A 170 -31.44 26.96 -26.84
CA SER A 170 -32.73 27.14 -27.53
C SER A 170 -33.43 28.44 -27.11
N ILE A 171 -33.41 28.79 -25.81
CA ILE A 171 -33.93 30.07 -25.32
C ILE A 171 -33.16 31.24 -25.96
N CYS A 172 -31.83 31.16 -26.07
CA CYS A 172 -31.03 32.22 -26.70
C CYS A 172 -31.37 32.38 -28.19
N LEU A 173 -31.51 31.27 -28.92
CA LEU A 173 -31.84 31.29 -30.36
C LEU A 173 -33.21 31.91 -30.65
N PHE A 174 -34.22 31.57 -29.85
CA PHE A 174 -35.58 32.07 -30.03
C PHE A 174 -35.92 33.26 -29.12
N SER A 175 -34.91 33.88 -28.50
CA SER A 175 -35.09 34.89 -27.44
C SER A 175 -36.02 36.03 -27.85
N GLY A 176 -35.88 36.59 -29.06
CA GLY A 176 -36.75 37.68 -29.54
C GLY A 176 -38.23 37.30 -29.57
N VAL A 177 -38.56 36.13 -30.12
CA VAL A 177 -39.94 35.61 -30.21
C VAL A 177 -40.46 35.22 -28.83
N TYR A 178 -39.63 34.53 -28.04
CA TYR A 178 -40.01 34.02 -26.73
C TYR A 178 -40.29 35.15 -25.73
N VAL A 179 -39.42 36.16 -25.69
CA VAL A 179 -39.58 37.33 -24.82
C VAL A 179 -40.79 38.16 -25.24
N GLN A 180 -41.07 38.27 -26.54
CA GLN A 180 -42.24 38.99 -27.04
C GLN A 180 -43.56 38.30 -26.68
N LEU A 181 -43.62 36.96 -26.75
CA LEU A 181 -44.83 36.18 -26.48
C LEU A 181 -45.09 35.95 -24.98
N TYR A 182 -44.04 35.72 -24.19
CA TYR A 182 -44.16 35.22 -22.82
C TYR A 182 -43.50 36.14 -21.77
N GLY A 183 -42.82 37.19 -22.19
CA GLY A 183 -42.09 38.10 -21.30
C GLY A 183 -40.78 37.53 -20.76
N MET A 184 -39.98 38.42 -20.16
CA MET A 184 -38.68 38.07 -19.54
C MET A 184 -38.85 37.26 -18.25
N GLU A 185 -39.96 37.44 -17.54
CA GLU A 185 -40.24 36.77 -16.26
C GLU A 185 -40.28 35.25 -16.41
N LEU A 186 -40.93 34.74 -17.47
CA LEU A 186 -40.98 33.31 -17.73
C LEU A 186 -39.58 32.75 -18.03
N VAL A 187 -38.72 33.50 -18.72
CA VAL A 187 -37.32 33.09 -18.97
C VAL A 187 -36.56 32.97 -17.66
N VAL A 188 -36.72 33.92 -16.74
CA VAL A 188 -36.07 33.89 -15.42
C VAL A 188 -36.54 32.69 -14.60
N ILE A 189 -37.86 32.39 -14.61
CA ILE A 189 -38.42 31.22 -13.94
C ILE A 189 -37.81 29.93 -14.50
N ASN A 190 -37.73 29.80 -15.82
CA ASN A 190 -37.14 28.64 -16.50
C ASN A 190 -35.66 28.44 -16.14
N ILE A 191 -34.86 29.50 -16.18
CA ILE A 191 -33.44 29.43 -15.79
C ILE A 191 -33.30 29.12 -14.29
N GLY A 192 -34.18 29.67 -13.45
CA GLY A 192 -34.25 29.34 -12.03
C GLY A 192 -34.55 27.85 -11.77
N MET A 193 -35.50 27.27 -12.51
CA MET A 193 -35.78 25.82 -12.43
C MET A 193 -34.58 24.97 -12.86
N LEU A 194 -33.88 25.36 -13.93
CA LEU A 194 -32.64 24.68 -14.35
C LEU A 194 -31.56 24.76 -13.26
N LEU A 195 -31.42 25.92 -12.58
CA LEU A 195 -30.46 26.09 -11.50
C LEU A 195 -30.78 25.18 -10.31
N VAL A 196 -32.06 25.09 -9.92
CA VAL A 196 -32.52 24.16 -8.88
C VAL A 196 -32.26 22.71 -9.28
N MET A 197 -32.55 22.33 -10.53
CA MET A 197 -32.35 20.99 -11.04
C MET A 197 -30.85 20.58 -11.05
N ASN A 198 -29.96 21.46 -11.51
CA ASN A 198 -28.50 21.21 -11.48
C ASN A 198 -27.95 21.17 -10.05
N GLY A 199 -28.44 22.05 -9.17
CA GLY A 199 -28.08 22.06 -7.75
C GLY A 199 -28.51 20.77 -7.06
N PHE A 200 -29.75 20.32 -7.30
CA PHE A 200 -30.27 19.06 -6.78
C PHE A 200 -29.47 17.85 -7.29
N MET A 201 -29.13 17.82 -8.59
CA MET A 201 -28.29 16.75 -9.14
C MET A 201 -26.89 16.73 -8.53
N THR A 202 -26.28 17.90 -8.31
CA THR A 202 -24.98 18.01 -7.65
C THR A 202 -25.04 17.52 -6.20
N TYR A 203 -26.14 17.81 -5.49
CA TYR A 203 -26.40 17.30 -4.14
C TYR A 203 -26.59 15.77 -4.14
N LEU A 204 -27.39 15.22 -5.06
CA LEU A 204 -27.58 13.77 -5.18
C LEU A 204 -26.27 13.06 -5.46
N LEU A 205 -25.44 13.60 -6.34
CA LEU A 205 -24.12 13.05 -6.61
C LEU A 205 -23.25 13.02 -5.33
N ALA A 206 -23.19 14.13 -4.60
CA ALA A 206 -22.42 14.20 -3.35
C ALA A 206 -22.93 13.19 -2.32
N LYS A 207 -24.26 12.99 -2.23
CA LYS A 207 -24.88 11.99 -1.36
C LYS A 207 -24.51 10.56 -1.77
N ILE A 208 -24.59 10.24 -3.05
CA ILE A 208 -24.24 8.91 -3.58
C ILE A 208 -22.76 8.60 -3.39
N LEU A 209 -21.88 9.56 -3.65
CA LEU A 209 -20.44 9.40 -3.40
C LEU A 209 -20.17 9.08 -1.92
N LYS A 210 -20.83 9.80 -1.00
CA LYS A 210 -20.72 9.52 0.43
C LYS A 210 -21.25 8.13 0.78
N THR A 211 -22.41 7.73 0.26
CA THR A 211 -22.97 6.39 0.49
C THR A 211 -22.07 5.29 -0.05
N ASN A 212 -21.51 5.44 -1.25
CA ASN A 212 -20.56 4.48 -1.82
C ASN A 212 -19.29 4.36 -0.96
N SER A 213 -18.77 5.48 -0.44
CA SER A 213 -17.62 5.45 0.48
C SER A 213 -17.92 4.68 1.76
N LEU A 214 -19.11 4.90 2.34
CA LEU A 214 -19.56 4.24 3.57
C LEU A 214 -19.77 2.74 3.35
N GLN A 215 -20.35 2.37 2.21
CA GLN A 215 -20.53 0.96 1.86
C GLN A 215 -19.18 0.26 1.70
N GLY A 216 -18.22 0.88 1.01
CA GLY A 216 -16.87 0.33 0.90
C GLY A 216 -16.14 0.20 2.24
N GLU A 217 -16.29 1.18 3.13
CA GLU A 217 -15.76 1.11 4.51
C GLU A 217 -16.41 -0.06 5.30
N LEU A 218 -17.71 -0.29 5.13
CA LEU A 218 -18.46 -1.38 5.78
C LEU A 218 -18.07 -2.76 5.23
N ASP A 219 -17.94 -2.90 3.92
CA ASP A 219 -17.53 -4.15 3.28
C ASP A 219 -16.12 -4.55 3.74
N LEU A 220 -15.20 -3.58 3.83
CA LEU A 220 -13.85 -3.80 4.37
C LEU A 220 -13.88 -4.19 5.85
N ALA A 221 -14.75 -3.57 6.65
CA ALA A 221 -14.92 -3.93 8.06
C ALA A 221 -15.43 -5.37 8.23
N ASN A 222 -16.40 -5.78 7.41
CA ASN A 222 -16.92 -7.15 7.41
C ASN A 222 -15.85 -8.17 7.01
N GLN A 223 -15.04 -7.88 5.99
CA GLN A 223 -13.92 -8.74 5.60
C GLN A 223 -12.89 -8.90 6.73
N LYS A 224 -12.60 -7.82 7.46
CA LYS A 224 -11.71 -7.87 8.63
C LYS A 224 -12.30 -8.71 9.76
N ALA A 225 -13.60 -8.59 10.02
CA ALA A 225 -14.29 -9.39 11.03
C ALA A 225 -14.27 -10.89 10.68
N ASP A 226 -14.51 -11.25 9.41
CA ASP A 226 -14.43 -12.63 8.93
C ASP A 226 -13.01 -13.21 9.08
N MET A 227 -11.98 -12.46 8.69
CA MET A 227 -10.58 -12.88 8.89
C MET A 227 -10.24 -13.07 10.38
N GLN A 228 -10.72 -12.17 11.25
CA GLN A 228 -10.54 -12.31 12.70
C GLN A 228 -11.23 -13.56 13.23
N TYR A 229 -12.46 -13.84 12.79
CA TYR A 229 -13.18 -15.04 13.19
C TYR A 229 -12.42 -16.31 12.82
N ARG A 230 -11.97 -16.43 11.56
CA ARG A 230 -11.17 -17.57 11.10
C ARG A 230 -9.86 -17.74 11.87
N TYR A 231 -9.19 -16.63 12.20
CA TYR A 231 -8.00 -16.66 13.03
C TYR A 231 -8.29 -17.23 14.44
N TYR A 232 -9.41 -16.84 15.05
CA TYR A 232 -9.83 -17.39 16.34
C TYR A 232 -10.17 -18.88 16.24
N GLU A 233 -10.81 -19.34 15.17
CA GLU A 233 -11.04 -20.77 14.96
C GLU A 233 -9.74 -21.56 14.84
N GLU A 234 -8.77 -21.09 14.05
CA GLU A 234 -7.45 -21.74 13.94
C GLU A 234 -6.70 -21.75 15.28
N MET A 235 -6.81 -20.66 16.06
CA MET A 235 -6.20 -20.59 17.39
C MET A 235 -6.85 -21.59 18.35
N GLU A 236 -8.18 -21.72 18.34
CA GLU A 236 -8.90 -22.68 19.16
C GLU A 236 -8.54 -24.12 18.78
N GLN A 237 -8.41 -24.43 17.48
CA GLN A 237 -7.95 -25.74 17.02
C GLN A 237 -6.55 -26.07 17.56
N LYS A 238 -5.59 -25.15 17.41
CA LYS A 238 -4.22 -25.32 17.95
C LYS A 238 -4.22 -25.47 19.47
N TYR A 239 -5.10 -24.73 20.15
CA TYR A 239 -5.24 -24.84 21.60
C TYR A 239 -5.80 -26.20 22.02
N GLN A 240 -6.78 -26.74 21.29
CA GLN A 240 -7.30 -28.09 21.52
C GLN A 240 -6.26 -29.18 21.24
N GLU A 241 -5.47 -29.05 20.17
CA GLU A 241 -4.35 -29.94 19.89
C GLU A 241 -3.30 -29.92 21.01
N SER A 242 -2.91 -28.73 21.47
CA SER A 242 -1.99 -28.57 22.60
C SER A 242 -2.54 -29.19 23.89
N ARG A 243 -3.83 -29.02 24.17
CA ARG A 243 -4.48 -29.68 25.32
C ARG A 243 -4.42 -31.20 25.24
N LYS A 244 -4.61 -31.79 24.06
CA LYS A 244 -4.46 -33.25 23.87
C LYS A 244 -3.03 -33.69 24.18
N VAL A 245 -2.02 -32.98 23.66
CA VAL A 245 -0.60 -33.28 23.95
C VAL A 245 -0.31 -33.21 25.45
N ILE A 246 -0.77 -32.16 26.14
CA ILE A 246 -0.57 -32.01 27.59
C ILE A 246 -1.25 -33.14 28.37
N HIS A 247 -2.46 -33.52 27.97
CA HIS A 247 -3.19 -34.62 28.60
C HIS A 247 -2.44 -35.95 28.45
N ASP A 248 -1.95 -36.25 27.25
CA ASP A 248 -1.21 -37.49 26.98
C ASP A 248 0.12 -37.51 27.74
N MET A 249 0.84 -36.39 27.80
CA MET A 249 2.03 -36.25 28.65
C MET A 249 1.75 -36.52 30.13
N ARG A 250 0.63 -36.03 30.65
CA ARG A 250 0.23 -36.29 32.05
C ARG A 250 0.00 -37.78 32.29
N ASN A 251 -0.60 -38.49 31.33
CA ASN A 251 -0.81 -39.93 31.43
C ASN A 251 0.51 -40.70 31.40
N HIS A 252 1.45 -40.31 30.54
CA HIS A 252 2.79 -40.90 30.51
C HIS A 252 3.53 -40.71 31.84
N LEU A 253 3.46 -39.52 32.44
CA LEU A 253 4.06 -39.26 33.76
C LEU A 253 3.43 -40.12 34.87
N LEU A 254 2.11 -40.27 34.88
CA LEU A 254 1.42 -41.13 35.84
C LEU A 254 1.79 -42.60 35.68
N ALA A 255 1.96 -43.08 34.45
CA ALA A 255 2.41 -44.45 34.19
C ALA A 255 3.83 -44.69 34.71
N ILE A 256 4.74 -43.72 34.51
CA ILE A 256 6.10 -43.78 35.06
C ILE A 256 6.06 -43.80 36.60
N GLU A 257 5.24 -42.96 37.23
CA GLU A 257 5.10 -42.92 38.70
C GLU A 257 4.58 -44.25 39.26
N GLN A 258 3.63 -44.89 38.57
CA GLN A 258 3.10 -46.21 38.98
C GLN A 258 4.14 -47.33 38.83
N LEU A 259 4.91 -47.34 37.73
CA LEU A 259 5.99 -48.33 37.51
C LEU A 259 7.10 -48.19 38.56
N GLN A 260 7.43 -46.96 38.96
CA GLN A 260 8.37 -46.75 40.08
C GLN A 260 7.81 -47.25 41.42
N ARG A 261 6.55 -46.94 41.75
CA ARG A 261 5.93 -47.35 43.03
C ARG A 261 5.77 -48.86 43.17
N SER A 262 5.67 -49.58 42.06
CA SER A 262 5.55 -51.05 42.02
C SER A 262 6.91 -51.78 42.09
N GLY A 263 8.03 -51.04 42.12
CA GLY A 263 9.37 -51.62 42.17
C GLY A 263 9.86 -52.20 40.83
N GLU A 264 9.18 -51.90 39.71
CA GLU A 264 9.51 -52.41 38.38
C GLU A 264 10.54 -51.50 37.66
N GLU A 265 11.72 -51.33 38.26
CA GLU A 265 12.71 -50.31 37.86
C GLU A 265 13.18 -50.44 36.41
N GLU A 266 13.41 -51.66 35.93
CA GLU A 266 13.86 -51.92 34.55
C GLU A 266 12.78 -51.60 33.50
N ARG A 267 11.50 -51.84 33.83
CA ARG A 267 10.36 -51.49 32.96
C ARG A 267 10.11 -49.98 32.96
N ALA A 268 10.28 -49.31 34.09
CA ALA A 268 10.20 -47.85 34.17
C ALA A 268 11.27 -47.19 33.26
N ARG A 269 12.52 -47.69 33.31
CA ARG A 269 13.62 -47.18 32.47
C ARG A 269 13.33 -47.34 30.98
N LYS A 270 12.84 -48.52 30.58
CA LYS A 270 12.45 -48.80 29.19
C LYS A 270 11.28 -47.92 28.71
N TYR A 271 10.27 -47.71 29.56
CA TYR A 271 9.14 -46.85 29.23
C TYR A 271 9.54 -45.37 29.07
N ILE A 272 10.51 -44.89 29.87
CA ILE A 272 11.09 -43.55 29.73
C ILE A 272 11.80 -43.40 28.37
N GLU A 273 12.57 -44.40 27.93
CA GLU A 273 13.20 -44.41 26.60
C GLU A 273 12.16 -44.36 25.47
N ASP A 274 11.07 -45.11 25.59
CA ASP A 274 9.98 -45.10 24.60
C ASP A 274 9.30 -43.72 24.50
N VAL A 275 9.08 -43.06 25.65
CA VAL A 275 8.55 -41.68 25.70
C VAL A 275 9.55 -40.69 25.09
N HIS A 276 10.85 -40.83 25.35
CA HIS A 276 11.87 -40.00 24.71
C HIS A 276 11.90 -40.18 23.19
N GLN A 277 11.79 -41.41 22.68
CA GLN A 277 11.71 -41.67 21.24
C GLN A 277 10.45 -41.06 20.61
N MET A 278 9.31 -41.16 21.29
CA MET A 278 8.07 -40.53 20.87
C MET A 278 8.23 -38.99 20.78
N LEU A 279 8.84 -38.37 21.79
CA LEU A 279 9.11 -36.93 21.80
C LEU A 279 10.11 -36.51 20.71
N ASN A 280 11.12 -37.33 20.41
CA ASN A 280 12.07 -37.07 19.33
C ASN A 280 11.39 -37.11 17.94
N ALA A 281 10.34 -37.93 17.77
CA ALA A 281 9.53 -37.98 16.55
C ALA A 281 8.74 -36.68 16.28
N PHE A 282 8.51 -35.84 17.31
CA PHE A 282 7.90 -34.51 17.17
C PHE A 282 8.85 -33.44 16.60
N GLY A 283 10.04 -33.81 16.10
CA GLY A 283 10.84 -32.97 15.21
C GLY A 283 12.15 -32.44 15.81
N HIS A 284 12.64 -33.05 16.88
CA HIS A 284 13.96 -32.77 17.43
C HIS A 284 14.73 -34.08 17.64
N LYS A 285 15.73 -34.35 16.79
CA LYS A 285 16.61 -35.50 16.99
C LYS A 285 17.51 -35.26 18.20
N TYR A 286 17.70 -36.28 19.01
CA TYR A 286 18.64 -36.25 20.13
C TYR A 286 20.04 -36.62 19.62
N TYR A 287 20.97 -35.66 19.64
CA TYR A 287 22.35 -35.85 19.18
C TYR A 287 23.36 -35.99 20.32
N THR A 288 23.12 -35.35 21.46
CA THR A 288 24.08 -35.26 22.59
C THR A 288 23.38 -34.76 23.86
N ASP A 289 23.94 -35.09 25.02
CA ASP A 289 23.51 -34.60 26.34
C ASP A 289 23.79 -33.11 26.55
N ASN A 290 24.72 -32.53 25.79
CA ASN A 290 24.96 -31.09 25.84
C ASN A 290 23.78 -30.34 25.18
N ARG A 291 22.92 -29.73 26.02
CA ARG A 291 21.68 -29.06 25.60
C ARG A 291 21.91 -28.06 24.46
N LEU A 292 22.95 -27.23 24.57
CA LEU A 292 23.22 -26.19 23.59
C LEU A 292 23.65 -26.79 22.25
N LEU A 293 24.58 -27.74 22.27
CA LEU A 293 25.03 -28.42 21.05
C LEU A 293 23.86 -29.15 20.37
N ASN A 294 22.99 -29.81 21.14
CA ASN A 294 21.80 -30.47 20.59
C ASN A 294 20.86 -29.48 19.88
N ILE A 295 20.66 -28.28 20.45
CA ILE A 295 19.86 -27.21 19.81
C ILE A 295 20.51 -26.75 18.49
N ILE A 296 21.83 -26.51 18.49
CA ILE A 296 22.57 -26.08 17.30
C ILE A 296 22.45 -27.13 16.18
N LEU A 297 22.65 -28.41 16.50
CA LEU A 297 22.58 -29.49 15.50
C LEU A 297 21.19 -29.61 14.88
N ASN A 298 20.13 -29.48 15.68
CA ASN A 298 18.76 -29.48 15.18
C ASN A 298 18.46 -28.27 14.26
N ASP A 299 18.96 -27.09 14.60
CA ASP A 299 18.84 -25.90 13.74
C ASP A 299 19.58 -26.06 12.41
N LYS A 300 20.81 -26.62 12.45
CA LYS A 300 21.62 -26.85 11.25
C LYS A 300 21.09 -27.98 10.39
N GLU A 301 20.51 -29.03 10.96
CA GLU A 301 19.81 -30.07 10.19
C GLU A 301 18.58 -29.49 9.45
N LYS A 302 17.78 -28.64 10.12
CA LYS A 302 16.65 -27.94 9.48
C LYS A 302 17.13 -27.07 8.32
N THR A 303 18.24 -26.36 8.50
CA THR A 303 18.84 -25.53 7.46
C THR A 303 19.37 -26.37 6.30
N ALA A 304 20.13 -27.43 6.56
CA ALA A 304 20.62 -28.35 5.53
C ALA A 304 19.47 -28.99 4.73
N LYS A 305 18.38 -29.40 5.39
CA LYS A 305 17.19 -29.96 4.73
C LYS A 305 16.53 -28.96 3.78
N ARG A 306 16.44 -27.68 4.17
CA ARG A 306 15.93 -26.59 3.31
C ARG A 306 16.83 -26.35 2.09
N GLU A 307 18.14 -26.50 2.25
CA GLU A 307 19.13 -26.34 1.18
C GLU A 307 19.36 -27.63 0.36
N GLN A 308 18.61 -28.71 0.63
CA GLN A 308 18.75 -30.02 -0.01
C GLN A 308 20.15 -30.65 0.15
N VAL A 309 20.75 -30.46 1.32
CA VAL A 309 22.03 -31.04 1.73
C VAL A 309 21.75 -32.16 2.74
N ALA A 310 22.32 -33.35 2.50
CA ALA A 310 22.25 -34.47 3.43
C ALA A 310 23.16 -34.19 4.63
N PHE A 311 22.57 -34.16 5.83
CA PHE A 311 23.26 -33.87 7.08
C PHE A 311 23.31 -35.10 7.98
N GLY A 312 24.52 -35.48 8.39
CA GLY A 312 24.75 -36.51 9.40
C GLY A 312 25.60 -35.98 10.55
N ALA A 313 25.23 -36.31 11.78
CA ALA A 313 26.05 -36.02 12.95
C ALA A 313 26.19 -37.28 13.83
N LYS A 314 27.42 -37.56 14.26
CA LYS A 314 27.75 -38.57 15.26
C LYS A 314 28.54 -37.90 16.37
N ILE A 315 27.93 -37.75 17.54
CA ILE A 315 28.56 -37.15 18.71
C ILE A 315 28.82 -38.27 19.72
N GLY A 316 30.09 -38.48 20.06
CA GLY A 316 30.53 -39.36 21.15
C GLY A 316 30.50 -38.64 22.50
N ALA A 317 31.26 -39.14 23.46
CA ALA A 317 31.33 -38.59 24.82
C ALA A 317 32.26 -37.37 24.86
N ILE A 318 31.90 -36.33 24.10
CA ILE A 318 32.67 -35.08 24.03
C ILE A 318 32.43 -34.23 25.29
N GLU A 319 33.50 -33.80 25.96
CA GLU A 319 33.43 -33.05 27.22
C GLU A 319 33.59 -31.55 26.94
N LEU A 320 32.47 -30.84 26.81
CA LEU A 320 32.43 -29.42 26.40
C LEU A 320 32.06 -28.45 27.53
N ASP A 321 31.86 -28.95 28.76
CA ASP A 321 31.26 -28.18 29.86
C ASP A 321 32.13 -27.00 30.35
N GLY A 322 33.43 -27.02 30.08
CA GLY A 322 34.35 -25.91 30.39
C GLY A 322 34.27 -24.73 29.41
N MET A 323 33.55 -24.85 28.29
CA MET A 323 33.42 -23.77 27.31
C MET A 323 32.16 -22.92 27.52
N LYS A 324 32.27 -21.63 27.20
CA LYS A 324 31.11 -20.72 27.23
C LYS A 324 30.15 -21.06 26.09
N ASP A 325 28.85 -20.99 26.36
CA ASP A 325 27.78 -21.19 25.38
C ASP A 325 27.96 -20.35 24.10
N SER A 326 28.38 -19.10 24.25
CA SER A 326 28.64 -18.20 23.12
C SER A 326 29.81 -18.66 22.25
N ASP A 327 30.84 -19.23 22.86
CA ASP A 327 32.03 -19.73 22.18
C ASP A 327 31.72 -21.06 21.47
N LEU A 328 30.95 -21.96 22.11
CA LEU A 328 30.40 -23.18 21.49
C LEU A 328 29.56 -22.87 20.25
N THR A 329 28.65 -21.90 20.36
CA THR A 329 27.83 -21.44 19.25
C THR A 329 28.70 -20.91 18.11
N THR A 330 29.72 -20.13 18.44
CA THR A 330 30.64 -19.57 17.44
C THR A 330 31.42 -20.64 16.70
N ILE A 331 31.86 -21.71 17.39
CA ILE A 331 32.58 -22.82 16.75
C ILE A 331 31.63 -23.63 15.86
N PHE A 332 30.57 -24.20 16.45
CA PHE A 332 29.71 -25.14 15.73
C PHE A 332 28.86 -24.47 14.65
N ALA A 333 28.24 -23.32 14.93
CA ALA A 333 27.37 -22.67 13.95
C ALA A 333 28.17 -22.21 12.72
N ASN A 334 29.30 -21.52 12.90
CA ASN A 334 30.09 -21.03 11.78
C ASN A 334 30.73 -22.16 10.96
N LEU A 335 31.22 -23.22 11.60
CA LEU A 335 31.82 -24.33 10.87
C LEU A 335 30.76 -25.12 10.08
N LEU A 336 29.58 -25.34 10.66
CA LEU A 336 28.48 -26.03 9.99
C LEU A 336 27.85 -25.17 8.89
N ASP A 337 27.69 -23.87 9.09
CA ASP A 337 27.20 -22.95 8.05
C ASP A 337 28.14 -22.95 6.84
N ASN A 338 29.45 -22.84 7.07
CA ASN A 338 30.44 -22.93 6.01
C ASN A 338 30.39 -24.28 5.28
N ALA A 339 30.22 -25.39 6.02
CA ALA A 339 30.13 -26.72 5.45
C ALA A 339 28.86 -26.90 4.60
N ILE A 340 27.70 -26.42 5.07
CA ILE A 340 26.42 -26.49 4.34
C ILE A 340 26.46 -25.60 3.10
N GLU A 341 26.98 -24.38 3.21
CA GLU A 341 27.11 -23.44 2.08
C GLU A 341 28.00 -24.02 0.98
N ALA A 342 29.16 -24.59 1.35
CA ALA A 342 30.07 -25.21 0.40
C ALA A 342 29.50 -26.51 -0.20
N ALA A 343 28.79 -27.33 0.61
CA ALA A 343 28.15 -28.56 0.13
C ALA A 343 27.01 -28.30 -0.85
N LYS A 344 26.28 -27.18 -0.70
CA LYS A 344 25.18 -26.79 -1.58
C LYS A 344 25.60 -26.68 -3.05
N GLU A 345 26.82 -26.22 -3.32
CA GLU A 345 27.39 -26.08 -4.67
C GLU A 345 28.01 -27.37 -5.22
N SER A 346 28.10 -28.43 -4.41
CA SER A 346 28.65 -29.72 -4.80
C SER A 346 27.58 -30.65 -5.42
N LYS A 347 28.01 -31.69 -6.14
CA LYS A 347 27.11 -32.66 -6.75
C LYS A 347 26.47 -33.61 -5.72
N GLU A 348 27.26 -34.07 -4.76
CA GLU A 348 26.86 -35.07 -3.76
C GLU A 348 26.12 -34.45 -2.55
N LYS A 349 26.35 -33.15 -2.26
CA LYS A 349 25.65 -32.36 -1.24
C LYS A 349 25.57 -33.04 0.13
N GLU A 350 26.71 -33.45 0.67
CA GLU A 350 26.80 -34.12 1.98
C GLU A 350 27.62 -33.32 2.98
N VAL A 351 27.16 -33.30 4.24
CA VAL A 351 27.89 -32.82 5.41
C VAL A 351 27.85 -33.90 6.50
N LEU A 352 29.02 -34.27 7.01
CA LEU A 352 29.16 -35.21 8.12
C LEU A 352 29.95 -34.57 9.27
N LEU A 353 29.31 -34.47 10.44
CA LEU A 353 29.95 -34.08 11.68
C LEU A 353 30.27 -35.32 12.53
N ARG A 354 31.51 -35.39 13.02
CA ARG A 354 31.94 -36.31 14.07
C ARG A 354 32.59 -35.52 15.19
N ALA A 355 32.17 -35.72 16.42
CA ALA A 355 32.78 -35.04 17.57
C ALA A 355 32.95 -36.05 18.70
N ASP A 356 34.14 -36.17 19.25
CA ASP A 356 34.43 -37.12 20.33
C ASP A 356 35.63 -36.67 21.18
N SER A 357 35.76 -37.25 22.37
CA SER A 357 36.93 -37.09 23.23
C SER A 357 37.93 -38.21 22.98
N VAL A 358 39.16 -37.87 22.60
CA VAL A 358 40.26 -38.83 22.40
C VAL A 358 41.42 -38.45 23.31
N HIS A 359 41.71 -39.30 24.31
CA HIS A 359 42.66 -38.99 25.39
C HIS A 359 42.32 -37.65 26.06
N GLU A 360 43.29 -36.73 26.17
CA GLU A 360 43.16 -35.41 26.78
C GLU A 360 42.63 -34.34 25.81
N PHE A 361 42.09 -34.73 24.65
CA PHE A 361 41.63 -33.79 23.62
C PHE A 361 40.19 -34.04 23.18
N ASN A 362 39.44 -32.96 23.02
CA ASN A 362 38.20 -32.92 22.28
C ASN A 362 38.52 -32.73 20.79
N VAL A 363 38.01 -33.63 19.94
CA VAL A 363 38.23 -33.61 18.48
C VAL A 363 36.90 -33.46 17.77
N ILE A 364 36.77 -32.39 16.98
CA ILE A 364 35.60 -32.11 16.15
C ILE A 364 36.03 -32.16 14.69
N ARG A 365 35.43 -33.06 13.92
CA ARG A 365 35.72 -33.28 12.51
C ARG A 365 34.46 -33.05 11.69
N ILE A 366 34.49 -32.05 10.83
CA ILE A 366 33.42 -31.72 9.89
C ILE A 366 33.94 -31.99 8.49
N GLU A 367 33.25 -32.87 7.77
CA GLU A 367 33.50 -33.17 6.37
C GLU A 367 32.35 -32.66 5.52
N ASN A 368 32.65 -32.00 4.42
CA ASN A 368 31.65 -31.64 3.43
C ASN A 368 32.16 -31.86 2.01
N THR A 369 31.25 -32.17 1.10
CA THR A 369 31.56 -32.28 -0.32
C THR A 369 31.75 -30.89 -0.92
N VAL A 370 32.69 -30.74 -1.85
CA VAL A 370 33.00 -29.44 -2.50
C VAL A 370 33.14 -29.60 -4.00
N SER A 371 32.75 -28.57 -4.76
CA SER A 371 32.96 -28.55 -6.21
C SER A 371 34.40 -28.15 -6.54
N LEU A 372 35.15 -29.04 -7.20
CA LEU A 372 36.54 -28.80 -7.62
C LEU A 372 36.66 -27.89 -8.87
N GLN A 373 35.53 -27.42 -9.44
CA GLN A 373 35.50 -26.70 -10.72
C GLN A 373 35.62 -25.17 -10.60
N GLN A 374 35.71 -24.58 -9.40
CA GLN A 374 35.93 -23.13 -9.26
C GLN A 374 37.20 -22.85 -8.46
N GLY A 375 38.18 -22.24 -9.13
CA GLY A 375 39.34 -21.64 -8.49
C GLY A 375 38.90 -20.62 -7.43
N LYS A 376 39.53 -20.71 -6.25
CA LYS A 376 39.60 -19.72 -5.17
C LYS A 376 38.67 -18.50 -5.29
N LYS A 377 37.48 -18.58 -4.68
CA LYS A 377 36.80 -17.37 -4.17
C LYS A 377 37.39 -17.02 -2.80
N GLU A 378 38.45 -16.22 -2.81
CA GLU A 378 39.11 -15.69 -1.59
C GLU A 378 38.30 -14.59 -0.85
N GLY A 379 37.08 -14.26 -1.30
CA GLY A 379 36.38 -13.05 -0.82
C GLY A 379 35.43 -13.20 0.37
N HIS A 380 34.87 -14.39 0.66
CA HIS A 380 33.79 -14.53 1.66
C HIS A 380 34.03 -15.59 2.75
N MET A 381 35.00 -16.50 2.59
CA MET A 381 35.31 -17.56 3.57
C MET A 381 36.12 -17.08 4.81
N GLY A 382 36.54 -15.82 4.86
CA GLY A 382 37.51 -15.32 5.84
C GLY A 382 36.96 -15.07 7.25
N VAL A 383 35.81 -14.40 7.36
CA VAL A 383 35.37 -13.81 8.64
C VAL A 383 34.91 -14.87 9.65
N GLY A 384 34.14 -15.88 9.21
CA GLY A 384 33.65 -16.94 10.09
C GLY A 384 34.79 -17.80 10.65
N LEU A 385 35.76 -18.15 9.82
CA LEU A 385 36.90 -18.98 10.22
C LEU A 385 37.91 -18.22 11.09
N GLU A 386 38.06 -16.91 10.90
CA GLU A 386 38.86 -16.06 11.81
C GLU A 386 38.24 -15.97 13.20
N ASN A 387 36.91 -15.85 13.29
CA ASN A 387 36.20 -15.87 14.58
C ASN A 387 36.38 -17.22 15.28
N VAL A 388 36.26 -18.33 14.53
CA VAL A 388 36.52 -19.68 15.08
C VAL A 388 37.95 -19.78 15.59
N LYS A 389 38.96 -19.37 14.82
CA LYS A 389 40.37 -19.38 15.28
C LYS A 389 40.59 -18.54 16.53
N ARG A 390 39.99 -17.35 16.60
CA ARG A 390 40.09 -16.46 17.78
C ARG A 390 39.51 -17.12 19.03
N VAL A 391 38.38 -17.82 18.90
CA VAL A 391 37.78 -18.57 20.00
C VAL A 391 38.65 -19.76 20.39
N LEU A 392 39.16 -20.53 19.43
CA LEU A 392 40.03 -21.68 19.71
C LEU A 392 41.31 -21.30 20.44
N ASN A 393 41.92 -20.15 20.12
CA ASN A 393 43.09 -19.65 20.83
C ASN A 393 42.83 -19.36 22.32
N LYS A 394 41.59 -19.10 22.75
CA LYS A 394 41.26 -18.92 24.18
C LYS A 394 41.35 -20.23 24.97
N TYR A 395 41.29 -21.36 24.28
CA TYR A 395 41.21 -22.70 24.83
C TYR A 395 42.37 -23.58 24.37
N ASP A 396 43.49 -22.97 23.96
CA ASP A 396 44.68 -23.66 23.43
C ASP A 396 44.37 -24.68 22.32
N GLY A 397 43.30 -24.40 21.55
CA GLY A 397 42.82 -25.24 20.47
C GLY A 397 43.46 -24.89 19.13
N SER A 398 43.42 -25.85 18.20
CA SER A 398 43.92 -25.70 16.85
C SER A 398 42.87 -26.07 15.80
N LEU A 399 43.03 -25.50 14.61
CA LEU A 399 42.16 -25.71 13.45
C LEU A 399 43.01 -26.16 12.27
N GLN A 400 42.80 -27.39 11.82
CA GLN A 400 43.41 -27.96 10.63
C GLN A 400 42.38 -28.09 9.51
N LYS A 401 42.85 -27.91 8.27
CA LYS A 401 42.00 -27.92 7.07
C LYS A 401 42.69 -28.74 6.01
N GLU A 402 41.94 -29.63 5.39
CA GLU A 402 42.43 -30.49 4.31
C GLU A 402 41.41 -30.51 3.17
N ILE A 403 41.90 -30.48 1.93
CA ILE A 403 41.08 -30.68 0.74
C ILE A 403 41.67 -31.86 -0.02
N ALA A 404 40.93 -32.96 -0.05
CA ALA A 404 41.34 -34.18 -0.73
C ALA A 404 40.13 -34.84 -1.40
N ALA A 405 40.32 -35.33 -2.63
CA ALA A 405 39.32 -36.14 -3.35
C ALA A 405 37.89 -35.55 -3.40
N GLY A 406 37.75 -34.23 -3.56
CA GLY A 406 36.44 -33.56 -3.65
C GLY A 406 35.74 -33.36 -2.30
N LYS A 407 36.44 -33.56 -1.19
CA LYS A 407 35.96 -33.26 0.16
C LYS A 407 36.83 -32.18 0.81
N TYR A 408 36.17 -31.29 1.54
CA TYR A 408 36.80 -30.37 2.48
C TYR A 408 36.62 -30.94 3.89
N ILE A 409 37.72 -31.05 4.62
CA ILE A 409 37.77 -31.60 5.96
C ILE A 409 38.29 -30.51 6.89
N CYS A 410 37.50 -30.21 7.91
CA CYS A 410 37.85 -29.28 8.97
C CYS A 410 37.98 -30.05 10.28
N ILE A 411 39.18 -30.05 10.85
CA ILE A 411 39.47 -30.71 12.12
C ILE A 411 39.80 -29.63 13.15
N VAL A 412 39.01 -29.59 14.20
CA VAL A 412 39.26 -28.80 15.39
C VAL A 412 39.74 -29.75 16.47
N THR A 413 40.83 -29.39 17.13
CA THR A 413 41.35 -30.13 18.28
C THR A 413 41.58 -29.16 19.41
N MET A 414 41.05 -29.45 20.59
CA MET A 414 41.22 -28.63 21.79
C MET A 414 41.46 -29.54 23.00
N PRO A 415 42.26 -29.14 23.99
CA PRO A 415 42.43 -29.90 25.23
C PRO A 415 41.10 -30.03 25.97
N LYS A 416 40.95 -31.09 26.75
CA LYS A 416 39.88 -31.17 27.75
C LYS A 416 40.12 -30.11 28.81
N LEU A 417 39.09 -29.35 29.13
CA LEU A 417 39.15 -28.38 30.20
C LEU A 417 38.85 -29.11 31.51
N THR A 418 39.89 -29.67 32.12
CA THR A 418 39.79 -30.21 33.49
C THR A 418 39.47 -29.06 34.43
N GLY A 419 38.35 -29.15 35.13
CA GLY A 419 37.99 -28.18 36.16
C GLY A 419 38.97 -28.24 37.32
N GLU A 420 40.09 -27.51 37.23
CA GLU A 420 40.91 -27.06 38.36
C GLU A 420 42.02 -26.13 37.85
N THR A 421 41.95 -24.86 38.25
CA THR A 421 43.12 -24.07 38.68
C THR A 421 42.59 -22.96 39.61
N GLU A 422 42.31 -23.35 40.85
CA GLU A 422 42.69 -22.51 41.97
C GLU A 422 44.23 -22.54 42.08
N GLY A 423 44.86 -21.37 42.22
CA GLY A 423 46.14 -21.25 42.93
C GLY A 423 47.40 -20.85 42.14
N ASN A 424 47.90 -19.67 42.52
CA ASN A 424 49.30 -19.19 42.57
C ASN A 424 49.94 -18.52 41.34
N GLY A 425 50.12 -17.21 41.49
CA GLY A 425 50.95 -16.31 40.69
C GLY A 425 50.67 -14.86 41.04
#